data_AF-A0A1W9MX37-F1
#
_entry.id   AF-A0A1W9MX37-F1
#
_cell.length_a   1.000
_cell.length_b   1.000
_cell.length_c   1.000
_cell.angle_alpha   90.00
_cell.angle_beta   90.00
_cell.angle_gamma   90.00
#
_symmetry.space_group_name_H-M   'P 1'
#
loop_
_entity.id
_entity.type
_entity.pdbx_description
1 polymer ?
#
loop_
_entity_poly.entity_id
_entity_poly.type
_entity_poly.pdbx_seq_one_letter_code
_entity_poly.pdbx_strand_id
1 'polypeptide(L)' 'RYDKGVFEDGREEGIEIGVEKGIEIGVEKGREEKQIEIAKNLRSRGMDIHSVSDITGLPVSQIETL' A
#
# COMPACT_ATOMS: atom_id res chain seq x y z
N ARG A 1 13.27 17.87 37.38
CA ARG A 1 12.20 16.84 37.29
C ARG A 1 11.50 17.10 35.97
N TYR A 2 11.48 16.12 35.07
CA TYR A 2 10.60 16.22 33.90
C TYR A 2 9.15 16.24 34.40
N ASP A 3 8.35 17.13 33.81
CA ASP A 3 6.94 17.22 34.13
C ASP A 3 6.25 15.98 33.59
N LYS A 4 5.41 15.36 34.42
CA LYS A 4 4.75 14.09 34.10
C LYS A 4 3.83 14.23 32.88
N GLY A 5 3.26 15.42 32.67
CA GLY A 5 2.46 15.76 31.49
C GLY A 5 3.24 15.65 30.18
N VAL A 6 4.46 16.19 30.12
CA VAL A 6 5.32 16.15 28.91
C VAL A 6 5.64 14.72 28.47
N PHE A 7 5.78 13.79 29.44
CA PHE A 7 6.03 12.38 29.14
C PHE A 7 4.77 11.64 28.65
N GLU A 8 3.61 12.00 29.17
CA GLU A 8 2.32 11.43 28.73
C GLU A 8 1.98 11.91 27.32
N ASP A 9 2.16 13.20 27.02
CA ASP A 9 1.94 13.80 25.69
C ASP A 9 2.84 13.15 24.63
N GLY A 10 4.15 13.01 24.90
CA GLY A 10 5.07 12.39 23.95
C GLY A 10 4.79 10.90 23.72
N ARG A 11 4.21 10.20 24.70
CA ARG A 11 3.77 8.81 24.52
C ARG A 11 2.52 8.73 23.63
N GLU A 12 1.57 9.64 23.83
CA GLU A 12 0.34 9.70 23.05
C GLU A 12 0.63 10.06 21.58
N GLU A 13 1.43 11.11 21.32
CA GLU A 13 1.90 11.45 19.97
C GLU A 13 2.64 10.27 19.30
N GLY A 14 3.52 9.60 20.04
CA GLY A 14 4.27 8.45 19.50
C GLY A 14 3.36 7.29 19.09
N ILE A 15 2.30 7.03 19.84
CA ILE A 15 1.30 6.00 19.51
C ILE A 15 0.48 6.45 18.30
N GLU A 16 0.00 7.69 18.28
CA GLU A 16 -0.81 8.23 17.18
C GLU A 16 -0.05 8.16 15.85
N ILE A 17 1.18 8.68 15.81
CA ILE A 17 2.06 8.62 14.63
C ILE A 17 2.33 7.17 14.21
N GLY A 18 2.54 6.27 15.18
CA GLY A 18 2.78 4.86 14.90
C GLY A 18 1.58 4.17 14.25
N VAL A 19 0.38 4.45 14.76
CA VAL A 19 -0.88 3.90 14.22
C VAL A 19 -1.16 4.47 12.84
N GLU A 20 -1.04 5.78 12.65
CA GLU A 20 -1.27 6.44 11.36
C GLU A 20 -0.36 5.87 10.27
N LYS A 21 0.96 5.82 10.52
CA LYS A 21 1.93 5.25 9.58
C LYS A 21 1.69 3.76 9.32
N GLY A 22 1.32 3.01 10.36
CA GLY A 22 1.02 1.58 10.24
C GLY A 22 -0.17 1.33 9.30
N ILE A 23 -1.23 2.12 9.45
CA ILE A 23 -2.43 2.04 8.61
C ILE A 23 -2.10 2.46 7.18
N GLU A 24 -1.41 3.58 6.98
CA GLU A 24 -1.03 4.07 5.64
C GLU A 24 -0.21 3.03 4.87
N ILE A 25 0.83 2.47 5.50
CA ILE A 25 1.67 1.43 4.90
C ILE A 25 0.85 0.17 4.59
N GLY A 26 -0.05 -0.23 5.48
CA GLY A 26 -0.91 -1.40 5.28
C GLY A 26 -1.88 -1.23 4.11
N VAL A 27 -2.51 -0.06 4.00
CA VAL A 27 -3.45 0.27 2.91
C VAL A 27 -2.72 0.31 1.57
N GLU A 28 -1.56 0.97 1.50
CA GLU A 28 -0.81 1.07 0.24
C GLU A 28 -0.34 -0.31 -0.24
N LYS A 29 0.25 -1.12 0.66
CA LYS A 29 0.67 -2.49 0.33
C LYS A 29 -0.50 -3.36 -0.11
N GLY A 30 -1.62 -3.30 0.60
CA GLY A 30 -2.81 -4.08 0.26
C GLY A 30 -3.38 -3.69 -1.12
N ARG A 31 -3.34 -2.40 -1.47
CA ARG A 31 -3.75 -1.92 -2.79
C ARG A 31 -2.82 -2.44 -3.88
N GLU A 32 -1.51 -2.32 -3.69
CA GLU A 32 -0.50 -2.79 -4.66
C GLU A 32 -0.58 -4.31 -4.87
N GLU A 33 -0.63 -5.08 -3.78
CA GLU A 33 -0.80 -6.54 -3.84
C GLU A 33 -2.06 -6.93 -4.61
N LYS A 34 -3.17 -6.21 -4.38
CA LYS A 34 -4.42 -6.47 -5.07
C LYS A 34 -4.35 -6.15 -6.55
N GLN A 35 -3.72 -5.04 -6.94
CA GLN A 35 -3.51 -4.68 -8.34
C GLN A 35 -2.69 -5.76 -9.07
N ILE A 36 -1.63 -6.27 -8.42
CA ILE A 36 -0.78 -7.34 -8.96
C ILE A 36 -1.56 -8.64 -9.11
N GLU A 37 -2.37 -9.03 -8.13
CA GLU A 37 -3.22 -10.23 -8.19
C GLU A 37 -4.20 -10.16 -9.38
N ILE A 38 -4.85 -9.00 -9.56
CA ILE A 38 -5.76 -8.77 -10.67
C ILE A 38 -5.00 -8.86 -11.99
N ALA A 39 -3.84 -8.21 -12.11
CA ALA A 39 -3.03 -8.24 -13.33
C ALA A 39 -2.62 -9.67 -13.73
N LYS A 40 -2.14 -10.48 -12.77
CA LYS A 40 -1.82 -11.90 -13.00
C LYS A 40 -3.01 -12.69 -13.51
N ASN A 41 -4.18 -12.47 -12.91
CA ASN A 41 -5.42 -13.15 -13.32
C ASN A 41 -5.90 -12.72 -14.71
N LEU A 42 -5.70 -11.46 -15.10
CA LEU A 42 -6.06 -10.98 -16.45
C LEU A 42 -5.08 -11.50 -17.50
N ARG A 43 -3.77 -11.49 -17.19
CA ARG A 43 -2.72 -12.06 -18.05
C ARG A 43 -2.91 -13.55 -18.29
N SER A 44 -3.25 -14.32 -17.25
CA SER A 44 -3.52 -15.76 -17.39
C SER A 44 -4.74 -16.07 -18.26
N ARG A 45 -5.64 -15.10 -18.43
CA ARG A 45 -6.78 -15.17 -19.35
C ARG A 45 -6.46 -14.69 -20.77
N GLY A 46 -5.20 -14.36 -21.06
CA GLY A 46 -4.76 -13.94 -22.38
C GLY A 46 -5.07 -12.48 -22.73
N MET A 47 -5.39 -11.65 -21.73
CA MET A 47 -5.61 -10.22 -21.96
C MET A 47 -4.29 -9.53 -22.32
N ASP A 48 -4.35 -8.57 -23.24
CA ASP A 48 -3.18 -7.81 -23.68
C ASP A 48 -2.69 -6.86 -22.58
N ILE A 49 -1.39 -6.54 -22.63
CA ILE A 49 -0.70 -5.81 -21.56
C ILE A 49 -1.26 -4.39 -21.39
N HIS A 50 -1.69 -3.73 -22.47
CA HIS A 50 -2.24 -2.36 -22.39
C HIS A 50 -3.61 -2.37 -21.70
N SER A 51 -4.49 -3.30 -22.06
CA SER A 51 -5.77 -3.46 -21.36
C SER A 51 -5.59 -3.82 -19.88
N VAL A 52 -4.60 -4.65 -19.55
CA VAL A 52 -4.28 -4.97 -18.14
C VAL A 52 -3.79 -3.72 -17.40
N SER A 53 -2.95 -2.90 -18.03
CA SER A 53 -2.47 -1.63 -17.48
C SER A 53 -3.62 -0.67 -17.18
N ASP A 54 -4.55 -0.53 -18.13
CA ASP A 54 -5.72 0.34 -17.98
C ASP A 54 -6.66 -0.11 -16.86
N ILE A 55 -6.87 -1.43 -16.70
CA ILE A 55 -7.76 -1.98 -15.67
C ILE A 55 -7.14 -1.90 -14.27
N THR A 56 -5.85 -2.20 -14.16
CA THR A 56 -5.18 -2.33 -12.85
C THR A 56 -4.54 -1.04 -12.38
N GLY A 57 -4.28 -0.10 -13.28
CA GLY A 57 -3.49 1.10 -13.02
C GLY A 57 -1.99 0.82 -12.83
N LEU A 58 -1.54 -0.42 -13.06
CA LEU A 58 -0.12 -0.76 -13.02
C LEU A 58 0.56 -0.30 -14.31
N PRO A 59 1.80 0.20 -14.26
CA PRO A 59 2.57 0.49 -15.45
C PRO A 59 2.85 -0.78 -16.26
N VAL A 60 2.84 -0.64 -17.58
CA VAL A 60 3.15 -1.72 -18.53
C VAL A 60 4.44 -2.47 -18.17
N SER A 61 5.49 -1.74 -17.78
CA SER A 61 6.78 -2.33 -17.39
C SER A 61 6.70 -3.25 -16.18
N GLN A 62 5.80 -2.99 -15.23
CA GLN A 62 5.55 -3.93 -14.12
C GLN A 62 4.80 -5.16 -14.61
N ILE A 63 3.79 -5.00 -15.47
CA ILE A 63 2.99 -6.10 -16.00
C ILE A 63 3.82 -7.05 -16.87
N GLU A 64 4.81 -6.55 -17.61
CA GLU A 64 5.75 -7.37 -18.40
C GLU A 64 6.55 -8.37 -17.54
N THR A 65 6.70 -8.08 -16.24
CA THR A 65 7.42 -8.94 -15.28
C THR A 65 6.53 -9.93 -14.53
N LEU A 66 5.19 -9.89 -14.74
CA LEU A 66 4.19 -10.75 -14.10
C LEU A 66 3.93 -12.03 -14.89
#